data_AF-A0A536PNH5-F1
#
_entry.id   AF-A0A536PNH5-F1
#
_cell.length_a   1.000
_cell.length_b   1.000
_cell.length_c   1.000
_cell.angle_alpha   90.00
_cell.angle_beta   90.00
_cell.angle_gamma   90.00
#
_symmetry.space_group_name_H-M   'P 1'
#
loop_
_entity.id
_entity.type
_entity.pdbx_description
1 polymer ?
#
loop_
_entity_poly.entity_id
_entity_poly.type
_entity_poly.pdbx_seq_one_letter_code
_entity_poly.pdbx_strand_id
1 'polypeptide(L)'
;MAVDGNRPSRGPRITVQLDRAHQDFLKTHRREYGVAAAWIVRRLIENQMATGRDLLGKPLKTGKQRKIRRVRPSSQSTDRSVDQAAS
;
A
#
# COMPACT_ATOMS: atom_id res chain seq x y z
N MET A 1 -11.48 23.19 -19.86
CA MET A 1 -11.37 23.40 -18.40
C MET A 1 -10.66 22.19 -17.82
N ALA A 2 -9.44 22.36 -17.30
CA ALA A 2 -8.69 21.26 -16.68
C ALA A 2 -9.30 20.97 -15.30
N VAL A 3 -9.77 19.74 -15.10
CA VAL A 3 -10.24 19.29 -13.79
C VAL A 3 -9.02 19.10 -12.90
N ASP A 4 -8.84 19.99 -11.92
CA ASP A 4 -7.81 19.85 -10.88
C ASP A 4 -7.99 18.50 -10.17
N GLY A 5 -7.17 17.54 -10.57
CA GLY A 5 -7.19 16.15 -10.12
C GLY A 5 -6.69 15.95 -8.69
N ASN A 6 -6.97 16.87 -7.78
CA ASN A 6 -6.62 16.78 -6.37
C ASN A 6 -7.63 15.89 -5.62
N ARG A 7 -7.86 14.67 -6.14
CA ARG A 7 -8.45 13.61 -5.31
C ARG A 7 -7.40 13.26 -4.25
N PRO A 8 -7.76 13.15 -2.95
CA PRO A 8 -6.80 12.79 -1.92
C PRO A 8 -6.06 11.54 -2.38
N SER A 9 -4.74 11.67 -2.56
CA SER A 9 -3.89 10.60 -3.06
C SER A 9 -4.23 9.35 -2.27
N ARG A 10 -4.70 8.31 -2.97
CA ARG A 10 -5.05 7.02 -2.37
C ARG A 10 -3.96 6.71 -1.33
N GLY A 11 -4.35 6.59 -0.06
CA GLY A 11 -3.41 6.37 1.04
C GLY A 11 -2.49 5.19 0.74
N PRO A 12 -1.39 5.01 1.50
CA PRO A 12 -0.38 4.00 1.21
C PRO A 12 -1.04 2.64 0.96
N ARG A 13 -0.77 2.06 -0.22
CA ARG A 13 -1.24 0.73 -0.55
C ARG A 13 -0.34 -0.26 0.17
N ILE A 14 -0.94 -1.09 1.01
CA ILE A 14 -0.25 -2.18 1.69
C ILE A 14 -0.70 -3.50 1.07
N THR A 15 0.25 -4.42 0.95
CA THR A 15 -0.01 -5.81 0.60
C THR A 15 0.26 -6.64 1.85
N VAL A 16 -0.71 -7.46 2.25
CA VAL A 16 -0.60 -8.31 3.44
C VAL A 16 -0.67 -9.75 2.99
N GLN A 17 0.34 -10.54 3.36
CA GLN A 17 0.29 -11.99 3.19
C GLN A 17 -0.50 -12.58 4.36
N LEU A 18 -1.55 -13.31 4.03
CA LEU A 18 -2.44 -13.98 4.99
C LEU A 18 -2.42 -15.46 4.70
N ASP A 19 -2.44 -16.27 5.74
CA ASP A 19 -2.65 -17.71 5.60
C ASP A 19 -4.06 -18.03 5.04
N ARG A 20 -4.29 -19.31 4.79
CA ARG A 20 -5.55 -19.76 4.18
C ARG A 20 -6.76 -19.51 5.08
N ALA A 21 -6.63 -19.74 6.38
CA ALA A 21 -7.72 -19.58 7.33
C ALA A 21 -8.21 -18.12 7.40
N HIS A 22 -7.30 -17.16 7.46
CA HIS A 22 -7.63 -15.74 7.47
C HIS A 22 -8.23 -15.27 6.14
N GLN A 23 -7.74 -15.79 5.01
CA GLN A 23 -8.34 -15.48 3.71
C GLN A 23 -9.79 -15.98 3.63
N ASP A 24 -10.06 -17.18 4.13
CA ASP A 24 -11.39 -17.76 4.08
C ASP A 24 -12.34 -17.03 5.05
N PHE A 25 -11.86 -16.64 6.24
CA PHE A 25 -12.59 -15.73 7.14
C PHE A 25 -13.05 -14.43 6.44
N LEU A 26 -12.15 -13.76 5.72
CA LEU A 26 -12.46 -12.51 5.01
C LEU A 26 -13.45 -12.73 3.86
N LYS A 27 -13.36 -13.86 3.15
CA LYS A 27 -14.32 -14.22 2.09
C LYS A 27 -15.72 -14.48 2.66
N THR A 28 -15.80 -15.20 3.77
CA THR A 28 -17.06 -15.49 4.47
C THR A 28 -17.74 -14.20 4.91
N HIS A 29 -17.00 -13.29 5.56
CA HIS A 29 -17.56 -12.01 6.02
C HIS A 29 -18.04 -11.11 4.88
N ARG A 30 -17.36 -11.15 3.72
CA ARG A 30 -17.85 -10.45 2.53
C ARG A 30 -19.19 -11.01 2.05
N ARG A 31 -19.39 -12.33 2.10
CA ARG A 31 -20.64 -12.98 1.68
C ARG A 31 -21.78 -12.75 2.66
N GLU A 32 -21.49 -12.85 3.95
CA GLU A 32 -22.52 -12.73 5.00
C GLU A 32 -22.97 -11.29 5.22
N TYR A 33 -22.03 -10.34 5.24
CA TYR A 33 -22.31 -8.96 5.67
C TYR A 33 -22.08 -7.91 4.58
N GLY A 34 -21.63 -8.31 3.38
CA GLY A 34 -21.30 -7.37 2.30
C GLY A 34 -20.05 -6.50 2.60
N VAL A 35 -19.29 -6.83 3.64
CA VAL A 35 -18.16 -6.01 4.09
C VAL A 35 -16.90 -6.32 3.29
N ALA A 36 -16.22 -5.28 2.80
CA ALA A 36 -14.96 -5.44 2.08
C ALA A 36 -13.82 -5.85 3.02
N ALA A 37 -13.01 -6.82 2.60
CA ALA A 37 -11.82 -7.25 3.35
C ALA A 37 -10.89 -6.08 3.73
N ALA A 38 -10.71 -5.12 2.82
CA ALA A 38 -9.90 -3.92 3.07
C ALA A 38 -10.44 -3.04 4.21
N TRP A 39 -11.77 -2.99 4.39
CA TRP A 39 -12.40 -2.26 5.50
C TRP A 39 -12.13 -2.97 6.82
N ILE A 40 -12.29 -4.31 6.86
CA ILE A 40 -12.03 -5.12 8.06
C ILE A 40 -10.56 -4.96 8.49
N VAL A 41 -9.62 -5.13 7.56
CA VAL A 41 -8.19 -5.01 7.85
C VAL A 41 -7.85 -3.60 8.33
N ARG A 42 -8.39 -2.56 7.70
CA ARG A 42 -8.21 -1.17 8.16
C ARG A 42 -8.72 -1.00 9.58
N ARG A 43 -9.92 -1.50 9.89
CA ARG A 43 -10.52 -1.35 11.21
C ARG A 43 -9.71 -2.05 12.30
N LEU A 44 -9.18 -3.24 12.00
CA LEU A 44 -8.29 -3.95 12.92
C LEU A 44 -7.01 -3.17 13.19
N ILE A 45 -6.38 -2.62 12.14
CA ILE A 45 -5.19 -1.78 12.30
C ILE A 45 -5.50 -0.54 13.14
N GLU A 46 -6.59 0.17 12.85
CA GLU A 46 -7.02 1.35 13.61
C GLU A 46 -7.25 1.02 15.08
N ASN A 47 -7.91 -0.11 15.37
CA ASN A 47 -8.14 -0.55 16.74
C ASN A 47 -6.81 -0.82 17.47
N GLN A 48 -5.84 -1.48 16.82
CA GLN A 48 -4.51 -1.71 17.40
C GLN A 48 -3.72 -0.41 17.59
N MET A 49 -3.83 0.54 16.65
CA MET A 49 -3.20 1.85 16.79
C MET A 49 -3.81 2.65 17.95
N ALA A 50 -5.13 2.55 18.15
CA ALA A 50 -5.85 3.22 19.22
C ALA A 50 -5.46 2.69 20.61
N THR A 51 -5.09 1.42 20.74
CA THR A 51 -4.57 0.88 22.02
C THR A 51 -3.16 1.38 22.33
N GLY A 52 -2.46 1.97 21.35
CA GLY A 52 -1.09 2.45 21.49
C GLY A 52 -0.07 1.32 21.71
N ARG A 53 -0.46 0.06 21.50
CA ARG A 53 0.36 -1.12 21.74
C ARG A 53 0.44 -1.97 20.48
N ASP A 54 1.63 -2.46 20.20
CA ASP A 54 1.92 -3.42 19.14
C ASP A 54 1.29 -4.78 19.48
N LEU A 55 1.21 -5.69 18.51
CA LEU A 55 0.69 -7.05 18.65
C LEU A 55 1.40 -7.87 19.73
N LEU A 56 2.61 -7.47 20.12
CA LEU A 56 3.40 -8.07 21.21
C LEU A 56 3.23 -7.33 22.56
N GLY A 57 2.23 -6.45 22.69
CA GLY A 57 1.93 -5.68 23.90
C GLY A 57 2.91 -4.53 24.20
N LYS A 58 3.93 -4.33 23.37
CA LYS A 58 4.90 -3.25 23.50
C LYS A 58 4.27 -1.92 23.08
N PRO A 59 4.57 -0.79 23.73
CA PRO A 59 4.08 0.50 23.24
C PRO A 59 4.56 0.72 21.80
N LEU A 60 3.65 1.11 20.92
CA LEU A 60 3.99 1.46 19.53
C LEU A 60 5.00 2.60 19.59
N LYS A 61 6.24 2.34 19.15
CA LYS A 61 7.28 3.37 19.13
C LYS A 61 6.82 4.50 18.20
N THR A 62 6.46 5.65 18.77
CA THR A 62 6.31 6.93 18.07
C THR A 62 7.68 7.48 17.65
N GLY A 63 8.55 6.63 17.12
CA GLY A 63 9.89 6.98 16.69
C GLY A 63 9.90 7.24 15.20
N LYS A 64 9.81 8.51 14.79
CA LYS A 64 10.06 9.06 13.44
C LYS A 64 9.59 8.17 12.29
N GLN A 65 8.50 8.58 11.63
CA GLN A 65 8.14 8.07 10.30
C GLN A 65 9.40 7.99 9.42
N ARG A 66 9.76 6.78 8.97
CA ARG A 66 10.81 6.59 7.96
C ARG A 66 10.38 7.42 6.75
N LYS A 67 11.08 8.53 6.49
CA LYS A 67 10.93 9.28 5.23
C LYS A 67 11.24 8.28 4.12
N ILE A 68 10.20 7.82 3.44
CA ILE A 68 10.33 6.99 2.25
C ILE A 68 11.07 7.87 1.24
N ARG A 69 12.37 7.65 1.08
CA ARG A 69 13.20 8.36 0.12
C ARG A 69 12.65 8.00 -1.26
N ARG A 70 12.00 8.98 -1.89
CA ARG A 70 11.44 8.88 -3.24
C ARG A 70 12.59 8.50 -4.17
N VAL A 71 12.66 7.25 -4.60
CA VAL A 71 13.59 6.85 -5.66
C VAL A 71 13.02 7.47 -6.94
N ARG A 72 13.74 8.48 -7.45
CA ARG A 72 13.42 9.10 -8.74
C ARG A 72 13.63 8.01 -9.80
N PRO A 73 12.65 7.69 -10.65
CA PRO A 73 12.91 6.81 -11.78
C PRO A 73 13.95 7.52 -12.66
N SER A 74 15.15 6.95 -12.76
CA SER A 74 16.12 7.35 -13.77
C SER A 74 15.50 7.03 -15.12
N SER A 75 15.13 8.06 -15.86
CA SER A 75 14.85 8.01 -17.28
C SER A 75 16.07 7.39 -17.97
N GLN A 76 15.94 6.10 -18.31
CA GLN A 76 16.89 5.37 -19.13
C GLN A 76 16.74 5.89 -20.56
N SER A 77 17.56 6.88 -20.91
CA SER A 77 17.74 7.36 -22.27
C SER A 77 18.19 6.19 -23.15
N THR A 78 17.34 5.82 -24.10
CA THR A 78 17.66 4.85 -25.14
C THR A 78 18.51 5.56 -26.17
N ASP A 79 19.83 5.39 -26.10
CA ASP A 79 20.73 5.78 -27.18
C ASP A 79 20.71 4.64 -28.22
N ARG A 80 19.87 4.78 -29.25
CA ARG A 80 19.93 3.92 -30.43
C ARG A 80 20.95 4.55 -31.38
N SER A 81 22.20 4.12 -31.28
CA SER A 81 23.16 4.30 -32.36
C SER A 81 22.69 3.49 -33.56
N VAL A 82 22.22 4.21 -34.58
CA VAL A 82 21.91 3.69 -35.91
C VAL A 82 23.19 3.85 -36.73
N ASP A 83 24.06 2.83 -36.75
CA ASP A 83 25.13 2.78 -37.74
C ASP A 83 24.55 2.28 -39.06
N GLN A 84 24.01 3.23 -39.82
CA GLN A 84 23.71 3.08 -41.24
C GLN A 84 24.84 3.75 -42.01
N ALA A 85 25.95 3.03 -42.22
CA ALA A 85 27.00 3.43 -43.12
C ALA A 85 26.90 2.58 -44.39
N ALA A 86 26.47 3.25 -45.47
CA ALA A 86 26.50 2.75 -46.82
C ALA A 86 27.93 2.58 -47.31
N SER A 87 28.23 1.47 -47.98
CA SER A 87 29.12 1.34 -49.14
C SER A 87 28.98 -0.07 -49.72
#